data_AF-A0A945MTK2-F1
#
_entry.id   AF-A0A945MTK2-F1
#
_cell.length_a   1.000
_cell.length_b   1.000
_cell.length_c   1.000
_cell.angle_alpha   90.00
_cell.angle_beta   90.00
_cell.angle_gamma   90.00
#
_symmetry.space_group_name_H-M   'P 1'
#
loop_
_entity.id
_entity.type
_entity.pdbx_description
1 polymer ?
#
loop_
_entity_poly.entity_id
_entity_poly.type
_entity_poly.pdbx_seq_one_letter_code
_entity_poly.pdbx_strand_id
1 'polypeptide(L)'
;MDVNCLVIPEGCVGLPVLAALQQGIPVIAVKENRNIMKDELDDYPFEGGKLIRVNNYLEVAGGIQALRAGVSIESQRRPITYTSCTTH
;
A
#
# COMPACT_ATOMS: atom_id res chain seq x y z
N MET A 1 -9.04 -0.31 -16.65
CA MET A 1 -7.58 -0.33 -16.75
C MET A 1 -7.04 -1.36 -15.77
N ASP A 2 -6.02 -2.08 -16.19
CA ASP A 2 -5.32 -3.06 -15.35
C ASP A 2 -4.39 -2.33 -14.37
N VAL A 3 -4.22 -2.90 -13.18
CA VAL A 3 -3.34 -2.38 -12.13
C VAL A 3 -2.30 -3.44 -11.82
N ASN A 4 -1.03 -3.06 -11.92
CA ASN A 4 0.06 -3.88 -11.42
C ASN A 4 0.32 -3.49 -9.97
N CYS A 5 0.11 -4.41 -9.04
CA CYS A 5 0.45 -4.24 -7.63
C CYS A 5 0.87 -5.59 -7.04
N LEU A 6 1.77 -5.56 -6.06
CA LEU A 6 2.21 -6.74 -5.32
C LEU A 6 1.55 -6.76 -3.94
N VAL A 7 1.01 -7.90 -3.51
CA VAL A 7 0.43 -8.06 -2.16
C VAL A 7 1.32 -8.98 -1.34
N ILE A 8 1.73 -8.53 -0.15
CA ILE A 8 2.60 -9.27 0.76
C ILE A 8 2.10 -9.21 2.21
N PRO A 9 2.45 -10.18 3.06
CA PRO A 9 2.41 -10.00 4.50
C PRO A 9 3.31 -8.83 4.95
N GLU A 10 2.91 -8.10 5.99
CA GLU A 10 3.77 -7.08 6.61
C GLU A 10 5.06 -7.72 7.15
N GLY A 11 6.21 -7.08 6.91
CA GLY A 11 7.53 -7.61 7.28
C GLY A 11 8.09 -8.70 6.37
N CYS A 12 7.40 -9.03 5.26
CA CYS A 12 7.90 -9.98 4.28
C CYS A 12 8.69 -9.28 3.16
N VAL A 13 10.01 -9.25 3.23
CA VAL A 13 10.90 -8.79 2.16
C VAL A 13 11.57 -9.96 1.43
N GLY A 14 11.14 -10.20 0.20
CA GLY A 14 11.79 -11.16 -0.71
C GLY A 14 12.12 -10.54 -2.06
N LEU A 15 12.70 -11.34 -2.97
CA LEU A 15 12.97 -10.92 -4.36
C LEU A 15 11.77 -10.26 -5.06
N PRO A 16 10.50 -10.71 -4.86
CA PRO A 16 9.35 -10.03 -5.45
C PRO A 16 9.20 -8.57 -5.00
N VAL A 17 9.53 -8.25 -3.74
CA VAL A 17 9.44 -6.89 -3.20
C VAL A 17 10.54 -6.01 -3.81
N LEU A 18 11.76 -6.54 -3.91
CA LEU A 18 12.88 -5.84 -4.54
C LEU A 18 12.61 -5.57 -6.04
N ALA A 19 12.02 -6.54 -6.75
CA ALA A 19 11.60 -6.36 -8.14
C ALA A 19 10.49 -5.30 -8.26
N ALA A 20 9.51 -5.30 -7.36
CA ALA A 20 8.46 -4.29 -7.33
C ALA A 20 9.02 -2.88 -7.06
N LEU A 21 9.95 -2.76 -6.12
CA LEU A 21 10.70 -1.52 -5.86
C LEU A 21 11.42 -1.02 -7.10
N GLN A 22 12.20 -1.88 -7.76
CA GLN A 22 12.95 -1.51 -8.96
C GLN A 22 12.04 -1.09 -10.13
N GLN A 23 10.82 -1.62 -10.20
CA GLN A 23 9.85 -1.32 -11.25
C GLN A 23 8.85 -0.22 -10.88
N GLY A 24 8.94 0.36 -9.68
CA GLY A 24 7.97 1.35 -9.19
C GLY A 24 6.55 0.79 -9.05
N ILE A 25 6.41 -0.52 -8.85
CA ILE A 25 5.13 -1.21 -8.67
C ILE A 25 4.67 -1.01 -7.22
N PRO A 26 3.43 -0.55 -6.98
CA PRO A 26 2.90 -0.41 -5.63
C PRO A 26 2.85 -1.77 -4.90
N VAL A 27 3.28 -1.76 -3.64
CA VAL A 27 3.28 -2.90 -2.73
C VAL A 27 2.24 -2.68 -1.64
N ILE A 28 1.31 -3.61 -1.51
CA ILE A 28 0.27 -3.64 -0.48
C ILE A 28 0.70 -4.63 0.61
N ALA A 29 1.08 -4.12 1.77
CA ALA A 29 1.49 -4.90 2.93
C ALA A 29 0.31 -5.12 3.89
N VAL A 30 0.08 -6.38 4.26
CA VAL A 30 -1.07 -6.81 5.09
C VAL A 30 -0.62 -7.12 6.52
N LYS A 31 -1.13 -6.37 7.50
CA LYS A 31 -0.71 -6.45 8.92
C LYS A 31 -1.16 -7.71 9.65
N GLU A 32 -2.33 -8.24 9.32
CA GLU A 32 -2.93 -9.39 10.00
C GLU A 32 -2.03 -10.64 9.90
N ASN A 33 -1.28 -10.78 8.81
CA ASN A 33 -0.43 -11.96 8.59
C ASN A 33 0.93 -11.79 9.25
N ARG A 34 1.04 -12.31 10.47
CA ARG A 34 2.30 -12.41 11.20
C ARG A 34 3.14 -13.54 10.63
N ASN A 35 4.28 -13.20 10.06
CA ASN A 35 5.24 -14.16 9.53
C ASN A 35 6.51 -14.20 10.40
N ILE A 36 7.41 -15.14 10.09
CA ILE A 36 8.66 -15.35 10.85
C ILE A 36 9.68 -14.24 10.54
N MET A 37 9.60 -13.67 9.34
CA MET A 37 10.44 -12.55 8.91
C MET A 37 9.95 -11.26 9.56
N LYS A 38 10.89 -10.40 9.96
CA LYS A 38 10.63 -9.24 10.82
C LYS A 38 11.33 -7.99 10.31
N ASP A 39 11.60 -7.95 9.01
CA ASP A 39 12.17 -6.78 8.36
C ASP A 39 11.20 -5.61 8.45
N GLU A 40 11.72 -4.40 8.68
CA GLU A 40 10.91 -3.21 8.63
C GLU A 40 10.82 -2.74 7.17
N LEU A 41 9.61 -2.72 6.61
CA LEU A 41 9.38 -2.26 5.24
C LEU A 41 9.77 -0.78 5.05
N ASP A 42 9.83 -0.01 6.13
CA ASP A 42 10.24 1.40 6.10
C ASP A 42 11.75 1.57 5.83
N ASP A 43 12.57 0.52 6.01
CA ASP A 43 14.00 0.54 5.72
C ASP A 43 14.31 0.49 4.20
N TYR A 44 13.29 0.19 3.38
CA TYR A 44 13.44 0.03 1.94
C TYR A 44 13.02 1.31 1.19
N PRO A 45 13.69 1.66 0.08
CA PRO A 45 13.50 2.93 -0.62
C PRO A 45 12.24 2.93 -1.49
N PHE A 46 11.07 2.77 -0.88
CA PHE A 46 9.79 2.91 -1.58
C PHE A 46 9.60 4.35 -2.05
N GLU A 47 9.20 4.51 -3.32
CA GLU A 47 8.72 5.80 -3.80
C GLU A 47 7.47 6.23 -3.00
N GLY A 48 7.29 7.54 -2.84
CA GLY A 48 6.17 8.10 -2.09
C GLY A 48 4.82 7.55 -2.54
N GLY A 49 4.05 6.99 -1.60
CA GLY A 49 2.73 6.41 -1.86
C GLY A 49 2.72 5.04 -2.55
N LYS A 50 3.89 4.42 -2.81
CA LYS A 50 3.97 3.05 -3.35
C LYS A 50 3.92 1.97 -2.30
N LEU A 51 4.25 2.27 -1.04
CA LEU A 51 4.01 1.36 0.09
C LEU A 51 2.63 1.64 0.71
N ILE A 52 1.74 0.68 0.59
CA ILE A 52 0.36 0.76 1.10
C ILE A 52 0.21 -0.27 2.22
N ARG A 53 -0.17 0.17 3.42
CA ARG A 53 -0.42 -0.74 4.55
C ARG A 53 -1.91 -0.91 4.77
N VAL A 54 -2.37 -2.16 4.85
CA VAL A 54 -3.76 -2.53 5.11
C VAL A 54 -3.83 -3.53 6.26
N ASN A 55 -4.93 -3.53 7.02
CA ASN A 55 -5.01 -4.37 8.21
C ASN A 55 -5.19 -5.84 7.85
N ASN A 56 -6.02 -6.14 6.85
CA ASN A 56 -6.41 -7.51 6.47
C ASN A 56 -6.47 -7.68 4.96
N TYR A 57 -6.61 -8.91 4.48
CA TYR A 57 -6.68 -9.23 3.05
C TYR A 57 -7.96 -8.73 2.38
N LEU A 58 -9.05 -8.48 3.11
CA LEU A 58 -10.28 -7.91 2.56
C LEU A 58 -10.07 -6.44 2.16
N GLU A 59 -9.31 -5.68 2.97
CA GLU A 59 -8.95 -4.29 2.67
C GLU A 59 -8.08 -4.16 1.41
N VAL A 60 -7.33 -5.21 1.03
CA VAL A 60 -6.54 -5.23 -0.21
C VAL A 60 -7.42 -4.98 -1.43
N ALA A 61 -8.63 -5.54 -1.45
CA ALA A 61 -9.57 -5.28 -2.54
C ALA A 61 -9.89 -3.77 -2.65
N GLY A 62 -10.11 -3.09 -1.53
CA GLY A 62 -10.31 -1.63 -1.51
C GLY A 62 -9.09 -0.87 -2.04
N GLY A 63 -7.88 -1.26 -1.60
CA GLY A 63 -6.62 -0.68 -2.08
C GLY A 63 -6.41 -0.82 -3.58
N ILE A 64 -6.66 -2.02 -4.14
CA ILE A 64 -6.57 -2.26 -5.59
C ILE A 64 -7.59 -1.39 -6.34
N GLN A 65 -8.82 -1.28 -5.83
CA GLN A 65 -9.85 -0.44 -6.44
C GLN A 65 -9.50 1.04 -6.37
N ALA A 66 -8.87 1.49 -5.28
CA ALA A 66 -8.40 2.87 -5.13
C ALA A 66 -7.35 3.21 -6.19
N LEU A 67 -6.33 2.34 -6.32
CA LEU A 67 -5.29 2.45 -7.34
C LEU A 67 -5.89 2.48 -8.74
N ARG A 68 -6.85 1.60 -9.03
CA ARG A 68 -7.50 1.52 -10.34
C ARG A 68 -8.30 2.77 -10.69
N ALA A 69 -8.94 3.39 -9.70
CA ALA A 69 -9.75 4.58 -9.87
C ALA A 69 -8.94 5.88 -9.77
N GLY A 70 -7.65 5.81 -9.41
CA GLY A 70 -6.80 6.99 -9.20
C GLY A 70 -7.23 7.82 -7.98
N VAL A 71 -7.83 7.19 -6.97
CA VAL A 71 -8.30 7.86 -5.75
C VAL A 71 -7.39 7.52 -4.56
N SER A 72 -7.30 8.43 -3.59
CA SER A 72 -6.54 8.16 -2.37
C SER A 72 -7.21 7.07 -1.53
N ILE A 73 -6.41 6.18 -0.95
CA ILE A 73 -6.90 5.12 -0.06
C ILE A 73 -7.51 5.73 1.21
N GLU A 74 -6.98 6.85 1.69
CA GLU A 74 -7.52 7.57 2.83
C GLU A 74 -8.96 8.03 2.62
N SER A 75 -9.36 8.36 1.38
CA SER A 75 -10.74 8.73 1.05
C SER A 75 -11.73 7.55 1.19
N GLN A 76 -11.25 6.31 1.20
CA GLN A 76 -12.10 5.13 1.42
C GLN A 76 -12.31 4.84 2.91
N ARG A 77 -11.44 5.36 3.78
CA ARG A 77 -11.54 5.18 5.22
C ARG A 77 -12.53 6.17 5.81
N ARG A 78 -13.19 5.75 6.89
CA ARG A 78 -14.11 6.57 7.67
C ARG A 78 -13.62 6.68 9.11
N PRO A 79 -13.77 7.85 9.76
CA PRO A 79 -14.26 9.11 9.19
C PRO A 79 -13.26 9.73 8.20
N ILE A 80 -13.75 10.54 7.25
CA ILE A 80 -12.88 11.29 6.33
C ILE A 80 -12.34 12.50 7.10
N THR A 81 -11.04 12.72 7.05
CA THR A 81 -10.39 13.90 7.64
C THR A 81 -10.91 15.19 7.01
N TYR A 82 -11.02 16.26 7.79
CA TYR A 82 -11.51 17.55 7.32
C TYR A 82 -10.55 18.16 6.27
N THR A 83 -11.07 18.49 5.09
CA THR A 83 -10.32 19.18 4.04
C THR A 83 -10.24 20.67 4.36
N SER A 84 -9.04 21.22 4.50
CA SER A 84 -8.84 22.67 4.60
C SER A 84 -8.72 23.29 3.21
N CYS A 85 -9.56 24.28 2.91
CA CYS A 85 -9.45 25.08 1.69
C CYS A 85 -8.63 26.34 2.00
N THR A 86 -7.49 26.52 1.33
CA THR A 86 -6.76 27.80 1.36
C THR A 86 -7.13 28.58 0.11
N THR A 87 -7.89 29.66 0.26
CA THR A 87 -8.23 30.58 -0.84
C THR A 87 -7.05 31.51 -1.08
N HIS A 88 -6.54 31.51 -2.32
CA HIS A 88 -5.51 32.46 -2.78
C HIS A 88 -6.12 33.74 -3.32
#